data_AF-A0A3S1CQ17-F1
#
_entry.id   AF-A0A3S1CQ17-F1
#
_cell.length_a   1.000
_cell.length_b   1.000
_cell.length_c   1.000
_cell.angle_alpha   90.00
_cell.angle_beta   90.00
_cell.angle_gamma   90.00
#
_symmetry.space_group_name_H-M   'P 1'
#
loop_
_entity.id
_entity.type
_entity.pdbx_description
1 polymer ?
#
loop_
_entity_poly.entity_id
_entity_poly.type
_entity_poly.pdbx_seq_one_letter_code
_entity_poly.pdbx_strand_id
1 'polypeptide(L)'
;NHLDPRARSELLELVSQFGMTVVAVLHDLSLVTPFATKVAVMNEARLQAFAGPREALTKLLIRQIFGVDVLRLRHPTEDRELTVFDVPNRASSHSDLTKEQYS
;
A
#
# COMPACT_ATOMS: atom_id res chain seq x y z
N ASN A 1 -5.46 -1.19 18.37
CA ASN A 1 -4.28 -2.07 18.56
C ASN A 1 -3.10 -1.16 18.93
N HIS A 2 -2.75 -1.11 20.22
CA HIS A 2 -1.83 -0.14 20.85
C HIS A 2 -0.38 -0.65 20.88
N LEU A 3 0.18 -0.96 19.71
CA LEU A 3 1.63 -1.10 19.58
C LEU A 3 2.13 0.11 18.82
N ASP A 4 3.12 0.78 19.40
CA ASP A 4 3.89 1.86 18.79
C ASP A 4 4.35 1.42 17.38
N PRO A 5 4.18 2.25 16.34
CA PRO A 5 4.70 1.98 14.99
C PRO A 5 6.14 1.49 14.98
N ARG A 6 6.99 1.99 15.88
CA ARG A 6 8.39 1.59 15.98
C ARG A 6 8.55 0.14 16.47
N ALA A 7 7.84 -0.24 17.52
CA ALA A 7 7.92 -1.60 18.08
C ALA A 7 7.47 -2.68 17.07
N ARG A 8 6.52 -2.34 16.18
CA ARG A 8 6.11 -3.24 15.08
C ARG A 8 7.21 -3.43 14.05
N SER A 9 7.87 -2.34 13.66
CA SER A 9 9.00 -2.39 12.73
C SER A 9 10.16 -3.21 13.29
N GLU A 10 10.53 -2.97 14.55
CA GLU A 10 11.61 -3.71 15.23
C GLU A 10 11.29 -5.21 15.35
N LEU A 11 10.04 -5.57 15.64
CA LEU A 11 9.61 -6.97 15.64
C LEU A 11 9.74 -7.60 14.25
N LEU A 12 9.29 -6.93 13.19
CA LEU A 12 9.36 -7.47 11.83
C LEU A 12 10.81 -7.59 11.34
N GLU A 13 11.67 -6.63 11.67
CA GLU A 13 13.12 -6.71 11.45
C GLU A 13 13.72 -7.93 12.16
N LEU A 14 13.44 -8.09 13.46
CA LEU A 14 13.98 -9.18 14.26
C LEU A 14 13.55 -10.54 13.68
N VAL A 15 12.27 -10.71 13.34
CA VAL A 15 11.75 -11.97 12.79
C VAL A 15 12.36 -12.25 11.41
N SER A 16 12.59 -11.23 10.58
CA SER A 16 13.20 -11.39 9.25
C SER A 16 14.64 -11.93 9.29
N GLN A 17 15.36 -11.74 10.39
CA GLN A 17 16.76 -12.15 10.55
C GLN A 17 16.93 -13.65 10.87
N PHE A 18 15.89 -14.35 11.30
CA PHE A 18 15.98 -15.77 11.70
C PHE A 18 16.09 -16.76 10.53
N GLY A 19 16.13 -16.29 9.27
CA GLY A 19 16.29 -17.17 8.10
C GLY A 19 15.11 -18.12 7.85
N MET A 20 13.95 -17.83 8.44
CA MET A 20 12.73 -18.62 8.32
C MET A 20 11.71 -17.91 7.42
N THR A 21 10.76 -18.67 6.87
CA THR A 21 9.62 -18.08 6.16
C THR A 21 8.61 -17.53 7.17
N VAL A 22 8.29 -16.25 7.06
CA VAL A 22 7.34 -15.55 7.94
C VAL A 22 6.08 -15.23 7.14
N VAL A 23 4.92 -15.62 7.67
CA VAL A 23 3.62 -15.24 7.11
C VAL A 23 2.95 -14.30 8.10
N ALA A 24 2.72 -13.06 7.68
CA ALA A 24 2.05 -12.04 8.48
C ALA A 24 0.78 -11.55 7.76
N VAL A 25 -0.29 -11.34 8.52
CA VAL A 25 -1.52 -10.69 8.04
C VAL A 25 -1.49 -9.24 8.52
N LEU A 26 -1.35 -8.31 7.58
CA LEU A 26 -1.22 -6.88 7.85
C LEU A 26 -2.50 -6.16 7.40
N HIS A 27 -3.09 -5.37 8.30
CA HIS A 27 -4.17 -4.44 7.95
C HIS A 27 -3.66 -3.09 7.47
N ASP A 28 -2.41 -2.76 7.80
CA ASP A 28 -1.76 -1.52 7.39
C ASP A 28 -0.87 -1.78 6.17
N LEU A 29 -1.31 -1.29 5.01
CA LEU A 29 -0.62 -1.48 3.74
C LEU A 29 0.74 -0.77 3.69
N SER A 30 0.96 0.26 4.52
CA SER A 30 2.23 1.00 4.57
C SER A 30 3.40 0.15 5.09
N LEU A 31 3.10 -0.85 5.91
CA LEU A 31 4.08 -1.80 6.45
C LEU A 31 4.43 -2.92 5.47
N VAL A 32 3.68 -3.10 4.39
CA VAL A 32 3.91 -4.19 3.44
C VAL A 32 5.21 -3.96 2.66
N THR A 33 5.37 -2.78 2.06
CA THR A 33 6.55 -2.47 1.22
C THR A 33 7.90 -2.63 1.95
N PRO A 34 8.09 -2.13 3.19
CA PRO A 34 9.37 -2.25 3.86
C PRO A 34 9.73 -3.66 4.35
N PHE A 35 8.74 -4.54 4.60
CA PHE A 35 9.00 -5.84 5.26
C PHE A 35 8.67 -7.07 4.42
N ALA A 36 7.77 -6.96 3.43
CA ALA A 36 7.32 -8.12 2.66
C ALA A 36 8.18 -8.35 1.42
N THR A 37 8.62 -9.60 1.22
CA THR A 37 9.25 -10.04 -0.02
C THR A 37 8.22 -10.50 -1.07
N LYS A 38 7.09 -11.03 -0.60
CA LYS A 38 5.91 -11.42 -1.39
C LYS A 38 4.65 -10.94 -0.69
N VAL A 39 3.65 -10.59 -1.48
CA VAL A 39 2.37 -10.07 -1.00
C VAL A 39 1.24 -10.84 -1.66
N ALA A 40 0.40 -11.46 -0.84
CA ALA A 40 -0.87 -12.04 -1.25
C ALA A 40 -1.99 -11.02 -1.02
N VAL A 41 -2.64 -10.56 -2.09
CA VAL A 41 -3.81 -9.68 -1.97
C VAL A 41 -5.05 -10.55 -2.06
N MET A 42 -5.88 -10.52 -1.02
CA MET A 42 -7.14 -11.27 -0.98
C MET A 42 -8.34 -10.34 -0.98
N ASN A 43 -9.37 -10.72 -1.73
CA ASN A 43 -10.69 -10.09 -1.68
C ASN A 43 -11.77 -11.18 -1.86
N GLU A 44 -12.85 -11.11 -1.08
CA GLU A 44 -13.96 -12.09 -1.13
C GLU A 44 -13.49 -13.56 -1.05
N ALA A 45 -12.55 -13.84 -0.14
CA ALA A 45 -11.93 -15.16 0.03
C ALA A 45 -11.21 -15.71 -1.23
N ARG A 46 -10.87 -14.84 -2.19
CA ARG A 46 -10.11 -15.18 -3.40
C ARG A 46 -8.78 -14.44 -3.44
N LEU A 47 -7.75 -15.12 -3.92
CA LEU A 47 -6.44 -14.53 -4.19
C LEU A 47 -6.50 -13.72 -5.49
N GLN A 48 -6.26 -12.41 -5.38
CA GLN A 48 -6.29 -11.48 -6.52
C GLN A 48 -4.89 -11.25 -7.09
N ALA A 49 -3.85 -11.30 -6.25
CA ALA A 49 -2.46 -11.19 -6.68
C ALA A 49 -1.53 -11.92 -5.70
N PHE A 50 -0.44 -12.49 -6.20
CA PHE A 50 0.67 -13.00 -5.40
C PHE A 50 2.00 -12.72 -6.08
N ALA A 51 2.65 -11.62 -5.68
CA ALA A 51 3.83 -11.09 -6.35
C ALA A 51 4.70 -10.27 -5.38
N GLY A 52 5.77 -9.64 -5.87
CA GLY A 52 6.51 -8.67 -5.04
C GLY A 52 5.63 -7.46 -4.68
N PRO A 53 5.94 -6.67 -3.64
CA PRO A 53 5.09 -5.55 -3.19
C PRO A 53 4.72 -4.59 -4.32
N ARG A 54 5.69 -4.25 -5.18
CA ARG A 54 5.51 -3.39 -6.36
C ARG A 54 4.47 -3.93 -7.36
N GLU A 55 4.44 -5.23 -7.55
CA GLU A 55 3.59 -5.90 -8.54
C GLU A 55 2.23 -6.25 -7.97
N ALA A 56 2.16 -6.59 -6.68
CA ALA A 56 0.94 -6.92 -5.98
C ALA A 56 0.13 -5.66 -5.62
N LEU A 57 0.78 -4.56 -5.23
CA LEU A 57 0.13 -3.32 -4.83
C LEU A 57 0.07 -2.32 -6.00
N THR A 58 -0.61 -2.69 -7.07
CA THR A 58 -0.83 -1.80 -8.23
C THR A 58 -1.90 -0.75 -7.93
N LYS A 59 -1.83 0.42 -8.60
CA LYS A 59 -2.85 1.47 -8.47
C LYS A 59 -4.26 0.95 -8.72
N LEU A 60 -4.43 0.16 -9.79
CA LEU A 60 -5.74 -0.39 -10.16
C LEU A 60 -6.29 -1.32 -9.08
N LEU A 61 -5.47 -2.29 -8.64
CA LEU A 61 -5.91 -3.30 -7.68
C LEU A 61 -6.20 -2.68 -6.30
N ILE A 62 -5.37 -1.74 -5.86
CA ILE A 62 -5.55 -1.05 -4.58
C ILE A 62 -6.79 -0.17 -4.58
N ARG A 63 -7.05 0.59 -5.66
CA ARG A 63 -8.30 1.33 -5.80
C ARG A 63 -9.51 0.40 -5.78
N GLN A 64 -9.46 -0.70 -6.52
CA GLN A 64 -10.58 -1.62 -6.65
C GLN A 64 -10.93 -2.32 -5.33
N ILE A 65 -9.93 -2.74 -4.55
CA ILE A 65 -10.15 -3.55 -3.34
C ILE A 65 -10.27 -2.67 -2.08
N PHE A 66 -9.44 -1.63 -1.96
CA PHE A 66 -9.34 -0.83 -0.74
C PHE A 66 -9.92 0.59 -0.89
N GLY A 67 -10.28 1.03 -2.10
CA GLY A 67 -10.86 2.36 -2.32
C GLY A 67 -9.89 3.53 -2.12
N VAL A 68 -8.59 3.26 -2.09
CA VAL A 68 -7.53 4.26 -1.90
C VAL A 68 -6.60 4.31 -3.12
N ASP A 69 -5.94 5.44 -3.31
CA ASP A 69 -4.85 5.61 -4.25
C ASP A 69 -3.52 5.18 -3.65
N VAL A 70 -2.59 4.76 -4.52
CA VAL A 70 -1.21 4.47 -4.14
C VAL A 70 -0.25 5.33 -4.94
N LEU A 71 0.60 6.04 -4.22
CA LEU A 71 1.65 6.91 -4.75
C LEU A 71 3.00 6.31 -4.38
N ARG A 72 3.93 6.36 -5.32
CA ARG A 72 5.33 5.98 -5.08
C ARG A 72 6.18 7.19 -5.25
N LEU A 73 6.81 7.60 -4.16
CA LEU A 73 7.66 8.76 -4.09
C LEU A 73 9.08 8.27 -3.80
N ARG A 74 10.09 8.95 -4.32
CA ARG A 74 11.46 8.69 -3.86
C ARG A 74 11.64 9.22 -2.45
N HIS A 75 12.35 8.46 -1.62
CA HIS A 75 12.80 8.97 -0.34
C HIS A 75 13.74 10.17 -0.58
N PRO A 76 13.59 11.29 0.14
CA PRO A 76 14.35 12.51 -0.15
C PRO A 76 15.85 12.38 0.13
N THR A 77 16.27 11.44 0.98
CA THR A 77 17.66 11.29 1.44
C THR A 77 18.23 9.89 1.26
N GLU A 78 17.44 8.91 0.83
CA GLU A 78 17.87 7.50 0.74
C GLU A 78 17.50 6.92 -0.62
N ASP A 79 18.22 5.90 -1.08
CA ASP A 79 17.91 5.21 -2.33
C ASP A 79 16.82 4.14 -2.12
N ARG A 80 15.63 4.59 -1.72
CA ARG A 80 14.44 3.74 -1.59
C ARG A 80 13.17 4.49 -1.96
N GLU A 81 12.10 3.76 -2.24
CA GLU A 81 10.77 4.33 -2.48
C GLU A 81 9.93 4.37 -1.19
N LEU A 82 9.16 5.44 -1.05
CA LEU A 82 8.05 5.57 -0.11
C LEU A 82 6.75 5.19 -0.82
N THR A 83 6.03 4.22 -0.26
CA THR A 83 4.66 3.92 -0.69
C THR A 83 3.70 4.71 0.19
N VAL A 84 2.95 5.62 -0.42
CA VAL A 84 1.94 6.45 0.25
C VAL A 84 0.56 6.00 -0.22
N PHE A 85 -0.33 5.74 0.72
CA PHE A 85 -1.74 5.48 0.44
C PHE A 85 -2.51 6.77 0.68
N ASP A 86 -3.22 7.22 -0.35
CA ASP A 86 -4.00 8.45 -0.31
C ASP A 86 -5.49 8.12 -0.44
N VAL A 87 -6.31 8.74 0.41
CA VAL A 87 -7.76 8.55 0.34
C VAL A 87 -8.30 9.66 -0.55
N PRO A 88 -8.86 9.34 -1.74
CA PRO A 88 -9.28 10.37 -2.68
C PRO A 88 -10.28 11.32 -2.03
N ASN A 89 -9.95 12.61 -2.01
CA ASN A 89 -10.83 13.64 -1.46
C ASN A 89 -12.05 13.81 -2.38
N ARG A 90 -13.23 13.42 -1.91
CA ARG A 90 -14.49 13.53 -2.67
C ARG A 90 -14.88 14.97 -3.02
N ALA A 91 -14.25 15.98 -2.38
CA ALA A 91 -14.54 17.39 -2.63
C ALA A 91 -13.88 17.96 -3.91
N SER A 92 -12.84 17.32 -4.47
CA SER A 92 -12.16 17.79 -5.70
C SER A 92 -12.78 17.25 -7.00
N SER A 93 -13.87 16.48 -6.93
CA SER A 93 -14.53 15.89 -8.11
C SER A 93 -15.52 16.84 -8.81
N HIS A 94 -15.70 18.07 -8.33
CA HIS A 94 -16.74 19.00 -8.83
C HIS A 94 -16.26 20.11 -9.79
N SER A 95 -15.00 20.13 -10.23
CA SER A 95 -14.47 21.22 -11.09
C SER A 95 -14.31 20.89 -12.59
N ASP A 96 -14.64 19.68 -13.06
CA ASP A 96 -14.40 19.29 -14.46
C ASP A 96 -15.65 19.23 -15.36
N LEU A 97 -16.79 19.79 -14.94
CA LEU A 97 -18.05 19.76 -15.73
C LEU A 97 -18.55 21.12 -16.27
N THR A 98 -17.73 22.18 -16.33
CA THR A 98 -18.18 23.51 -16.82
C THR A 98 -17.42 24.08 -18.02
N LYS A 99 -16.80 23.25 -18.87
CA LYS A 99 -16.14 23.74 -20.11
C LYS A 99 -16.70 23.26 -21.45
N GLU A 100 -17.90 22.69 -21.51
CA GLU A 100 -18.61 22.45 -22.78
C GLU A 100 -20.04 22.99 -22.73
N GLN A 101 -20.23 24.31 -22.69
CA GLN A 101 -21.56 24.89 -22.98
C GLN A 101 -21.59 26.39 -23.32
N TYR A 102 -20.54 26.93 -23.95
CA TYR A 102 -20.65 28.20 -24.69
C TYR A 102 -19.94 28.08 -26.04
N SER A 103 -20.70 27.63 -27.04
CA SER A 103 -20.55 28.00 -28.44
C SER A 103 -21.93 28.24 -29.03
#